data_AF-A0A9D6PY52-F1
#
_entry.id   AF-A0A9D6PY52-F1
#
_cell.length_a   1.000
_cell.length_b   1.000
_cell.length_c   1.000
_cell.angle_alpha   90.00
_cell.angle_beta   90.00
_cell.angle_gamma   90.00
#
_symmetry.space_group_name_H-M   'P 1'
#
loop_
_entity.id
_entity.type
_entity.pdbx_description
1 polymer ?
#
loop_
_entity_poly.entity_id
_entity_poly.type
_entity_poly.pdbx_seq_one_letter_code
_entity_poly.pdbx_strand_id
1 'polypeptide(L)'
;MKEYKKIRIKTDAAFLLAYTVRSLPEGVWLKDLNVRYGNDDQVTMDISGYVYAENSNQQLRLVNGLVEVLRSSKELSRYLSGVQLTSMQRQDINGVAVTYFLITCS
;
A
#
# COMPACT_ATOMS: atom_id res chain seq x y z
N MET A 1 -34.31 -15.02 -14.43
CA MET A 1 -33.27 -14.17 -15.05
C MET A 1 -31.95 -14.43 -14.32
N LYS A 2 -30.84 -14.61 -15.05
CA LYS A 2 -29.62 -15.31 -14.58
C LYS A 2 -28.59 -14.34 -13.98
N GLU A 3 -28.57 -14.16 -12.65
CA GLU A 3 -27.62 -13.28 -11.91
C GLU A 3 -26.18 -13.79 -11.80
N TYR A 4 -25.86 -14.95 -12.37
CA TYR A 4 -24.54 -15.59 -12.24
C TYR A 4 -23.48 -15.11 -13.23
N LYS A 5 -23.75 -14.06 -14.02
CA LYS A 5 -22.84 -13.58 -15.09
C LYS A 5 -21.81 -12.54 -14.67
N LYS A 6 -21.77 -12.12 -13.39
CA LYS A 6 -20.80 -11.12 -12.90
C LYS A 6 -19.78 -11.68 -11.89
N ILE A 7 -19.41 -12.96 -12.03
CA ILE A 7 -18.30 -13.49 -11.23
C ILE A 7 -16.99 -13.07 -11.90
N ARG A 8 -16.22 -12.22 -11.22
CA ARG A 8 -14.88 -11.80 -11.67
C ARG A 8 -13.95 -13.02 -11.64
N ILE A 9 -13.42 -13.40 -12.80
CA ILE A 9 -12.51 -14.55 -12.99
C ILE A 9 -11.03 -14.15 -13.11
N LYS A 10 -10.71 -12.84 -13.09
CA LYS A 10 -9.35 -12.32 -13.20
C LYS A 10 -9.01 -11.45 -11.99
N THR A 11 -7.86 -11.68 -11.38
CA THR A 11 -7.35 -10.89 -10.25
C THR A 11 -5.91 -10.46 -10.54
N ASP A 12 -5.61 -9.19 -10.28
CA ASP A 12 -4.26 -8.64 -10.35
C ASP A 12 -3.59 -8.64 -8.97
N ALA A 13 -4.19 -9.29 -7.95
CA ALA A 13 -3.69 -9.30 -6.58
C ALA A 13 -2.23 -9.79 -6.48
N ALA A 14 -1.85 -10.81 -7.26
CA ALA A 14 -0.48 -11.32 -7.28
C ALA A 14 0.51 -10.25 -7.80
N PHE A 15 0.12 -9.50 -8.82
CA PHE A 15 0.92 -8.41 -9.36
C PHE A 15 1.02 -7.25 -8.36
N LEU A 16 -0.11 -6.83 -7.78
CA LEU A 16 -0.16 -5.76 -6.78
C LEU A 16 0.72 -6.09 -5.58
N LEU A 17 0.59 -7.29 -5.02
CA LEU A 17 1.42 -7.76 -3.92
C LEU A 17 2.91 -7.78 -4.31
N ALA A 18 3.24 -8.39 -5.44
CA ALA A 18 4.63 -8.50 -5.88
C ALA A 18 5.27 -7.13 -6.13
N TYR A 19 4.53 -6.19 -6.72
CA TYR A 19 5.01 -4.84 -6.98
C TYR A 19 5.19 -4.08 -5.67
N THR A 20 4.17 -4.04 -4.80
CA THR A 20 4.25 -3.34 -3.51
C THR A 20 5.42 -3.83 -2.67
N VAL A 21 5.62 -5.14 -2.54
CA VAL A 21 6.73 -5.72 -1.77
C VAL A 21 8.09 -5.35 -2.36
N ARG A 22 8.22 -5.33 -3.69
CA ARG A 22 9.48 -4.94 -4.37
C ARG A 22 9.79 -3.44 -4.24
N SER A 23 8.78 -2.61 -4.04
CA SER A 23 8.93 -1.16 -3.88
C SER A 23 9.26 -0.71 -2.47
N LEU A 24 9.27 -1.62 -1.48
CA LEU A 24 9.59 -1.26 -0.10
C LEU A 24 11.08 -0.93 0.03
N PRO A 25 11.45 0.26 0.56
CA PRO A 25 12.83 0.55 0.87
C PRO A 25 13.29 -0.21 2.13
N GLU A 26 14.61 -0.27 2.33
CA GLU A 26 15.18 -0.82 3.55
C GLU A 26 14.63 -0.12 4.80
N GLY A 27 14.40 -0.91 5.86
CA GLY A 27 13.80 -0.41 7.10
C GLY A 27 12.27 -0.30 7.05
N VAL A 28 11.62 -0.69 5.95
CA VAL A 28 10.15 -0.72 5.82
C VAL A 28 9.66 -2.15 5.72
N TRP A 29 8.61 -2.49 6.48
CA TRP A 29 7.92 -3.76 6.36
C TRP A 29 6.41 -3.58 6.36
N LEU A 30 5.73 -4.50 5.67
CA LEU A 30 4.27 -4.53 5.62
C LEU A 30 3.71 -5.15 6.89
N LYS A 31 2.56 -4.63 7.29
CA LYS A 31 1.66 -5.23 8.28
C LYS A 31 0.47 -5.84 7.57
N ASP A 32 -0.25 -5.05 6.78
CA ASP A 32 -1.43 -5.48 6.04
C ASP A 32 -1.39 -4.97 4.59
N LEU A 33 -1.85 -5.81 3.66
CA LEU A 33 -2.16 -5.43 2.28
C LEU A 33 -3.59 -5.87 1.97
N ASN A 34 -4.52 -4.93 1.94
CA ASN A 34 -5.92 -5.22 1.67
C ASN A 34 -6.29 -4.76 0.27
N VAL A 35 -6.60 -5.71 -0.61
CA VAL A 35 -7.08 -5.42 -1.96
C VAL A 35 -8.58 -5.70 -2.03
N ARG A 36 -9.35 -4.69 -2.44
CA ARG A 36 -10.80 -4.74 -2.59
C ARG A 36 -11.19 -4.47 -4.04
N TYR A 37 -12.18 -5.21 -4.51
CA TYR A 37 -12.67 -5.13 -5.89
C TYR A 37 -14.13 -4.66 -5.88
N GLY A 38 -14.40 -3.56 -6.57
CA GLY A 38 -15.74 -3.00 -6.75
C GLY A 38 -16.50 -3.58 -7.94
N ASN A 39 -17.75 -3.12 -8.12
CA ASN A 39 -18.68 -3.63 -9.15
C ASN A 39 -18.31 -3.25 -10.60
N ASP A 40 -17.42 -2.28 -10.78
CA ASP A 40 -16.98 -1.73 -12.08
C ASP A 40 -15.47 -1.93 -12.33
N ASP A 41 -14.94 -3.08 -11.90
CA ASP A 41 -13.50 -3.41 -11.94
C ASP A 41 -12.58 -2.48 -11.15
N GLN A 42 -13.13 -1.47 -10.45
CA GLN A 42 -12.39 -0.59 -9.56
C GLN A 42 -11.61 -1.40 -8.52
N VAL A 43 -10.32 -1.10 -8.40
CA VAL A 43 -9.43 -1.72 -7.42
C VAL A 43 -9.09 -0.68 -6.37
N THR A 44 -9.42 -0.98 -5.12
CA THR A 44 -8.96 -0.19 -3.97
C THR A 44 -7.94 -1.02 -3.20
N MET A 45 -6.85 -0.40 -2.79
CA MET A 45 -5.78 -1.04 -2.05
C MET A 45 -5.42 -0.23 -0.82
N ASP A 46 -5.45 -0.86 0.36
CA ASP A 46 -4.89 -0.28 1.57
C ASP A 46 -3.57 -1.00 1.88
N ILE A 47 -2.48 -0.24 1.94
CA ILE A 47 -1.15 -0.71 2.30
C ILE A 47 -0.82 -0.15 3.69
N SER A 48 -0.62 -1.01 4.67
CA SER A 48 -0.17 -0.60 6.00
C SER A 48 1.13 -1.29 6.37
N GLY A 49 1.88 -0.65 7.26
CA GLY A 49 3.15 -1.18 7.68
C GLY A 49 3.85 -0.26 8.66
N TYR A 50 5.12 -0.53 8.84
CA TYR A 50 5.97 0.19 9.77
C TYR A 50 7.29 0.54 9.10
N VAL A 51 7.88 1.61 9.61
CA VAL A 51 9.19 2.08 9.23
C VAL A 51 10.06 2.20 10.46
N TYR A 52 11.26 1.64 10.38
CA TYR A 52 12.32 1.83 11.34
C TYR A 52 13.55 2.46 10.67
N ALA A 53 14.08 3.46 11.34
CA ALA A 53 15.39 4.05 11.11
C ALA A 53 15.82 4.71 12.42
N GLU A 54 17.13 4.80 12.67
CA GLU A 54 17.67 5.44 13.88
C GLU A 54 17.16 6.89 14.04
N ASN A 55 17.04 7.59 12.91
CA ASN A 55 16.55 8.96 12.88
C ASN A 55 15.06 9.01 12.53
N SER A 56 14.25 9.65 13.38
CA SER A 56 12.81 9.81 13.15
C SER A 56 12.48 10.62 11.88
N ASN A 57 13.30 11.61 11.51
CA ASN A 57 13.15 12.33 10.25
C ASN A 57 13.40 11.43 9.03
N GLN A 58 14.27 10.43 9.18
CA GLN A 58 14.51 9.43 8.13
C GLN A 58 13.30 8.51 7.99
N GLN A 59 12.62 8.13 9.08
CA GLN A 59 11.38 7.36 9.02
C GLN A 59 10.31 8.11 8.21
N LEU A 60 10.13 9.41 8.46
CA LEU A 60 9.19 10.26 7.69
C LEU A 60 9.57 10.34 6.20
N ARG A 61 10.86 10.49 5.89
CA ARG A 61 11.35 10.52 4.50
C ARG A 61 11.09 9.20 3.77
N LEU A 62 11.27 8.06 4.45
CA LEU A 62 11.01 6.74 3.88
C LEU A 62 9.51 6.55 3.58
N VAL A 63 8.61 6.96 4.47
CA VAL A 63 7.16 6.91 4.23
C VAL A 63 6.79 7.78 3.02
N ASN A 64 7.26 9.03 2.98
CA ASN A 64 6.97 9.94 1.86
C ASN A 64 7.57 9.42 0.55
N GLY A 65 8.79 8.88 0.58
CA GLY A 65 9.43 8.28 -0.58
C GLY A 65 8.63 7.09 -1.12
N LEU A 66 8.12 6.23 -0.24
CA LEU A 66 7.26 5.11 -0.64
C LEU A 66 5.97 5.61 -1.32
N VAL A 67 5.32 6.63 -0.78
CA VAL A 67 4.12 7.24 -1.41
C VAL A 67 4.44 7.76 -2.81
N GLU A 68 5.58 8.43 -2.99
CA GLU A 68 6.00 8.96 -4.29
C GLU A 68 6.37 7.85 -5.30
N VAL A 69 7.01 6.76 -4.85
CA VAL A 69 7.25 5.57 -5.68
C VAL A 69 5.93 4.96 -6.17
N LEU A 70 4.95 4.83 -5.28
CA LEU A 70 3.64 4.29 -5.63
C LEU A 70 2.87 5.22 -6.58
N ARG A 71 2.96 6.54 -6.40
CA ARG A 71 2.33 7.55 -7.29
C ARG A 71 2.94 7.60 -8.69
N SER A 72 4.26 7.49 -8.77
CA SER A 72 5.01 7.62 -10.04
C SER A 72 5.04 6.33 -10.87
N SER A 73 4.53 5.23 -10.30
CA SER A 73 4.48 3.92 -10.95
C SER A 73 3.51 3.88 -12.13
N LYS A 74 4.04 3.73 -13.35
CA LYS A 74 3.24 3.51 -14.57
C LYS A 74 2.52 2.16 -14.55
N GLU A 75 3.09 1.20 -13.84
CA GLU A 75 2.56 -0.13 -13.61
C GLU A 75 1.30 -0.08 -12.75
N LEU A 76 1.36 0.65 -11.62
CA LEU A 76 0.23 0.78 -10.69
C LEU A 76 -0.83 1.78 -11.16
N SER A 77 -0.44 2.82 -11.92
CA SER A 77 -1.39 3.83 -12.42
C SER A 77 -2.46 3.26 -13.36
N ARG A 78 -2.28 2.03 -13.85
CA ARG A 78 -3.29 1.30 -14.63
C ARG A 78 -4.44 0.77 -13.77
N TYR A 79 -4.20 0.62 -12.47
CA TYR A 79 -5.12 0.01 -11.52
C TYR A 79 -5.60 1.00 -10.46
N LEU A 80 -4.76 1.99 -10.12
CA LEU A 80 -4.97 2.94 -9.04
C LEU A 80 -5.01 4.35 -9.63
N SER A 81 -6.15 5.02 -9.46
CA SER A 81 -6.42 6.40 -9.85
C SER A 81 -5.89 7.42 -8.84
N GLY A 82 -5.67 7.01 -7.59
CA GLY A 82 -5.13 7.86 -6.53
C GLY A 82 -4.26 7.09 -5.55
N VAL A 83 -3.32 7.79 -4.92
CA VAL A 83 -2.47 7.28 -3.83
C VAL A 83 -2.36 8.37 -2.76
N GLN A 84 -2.80 8.05 -1.54
CA GLN A 84 -2.85 8.98 -0.43
C GLN A 84 -2.30 8.35 0.85
N LEU A 85 -1.44 9.10 1.56
CA LEU A 85 -1.06 8.77 2.93
C LEU A 85 -2.22 9.15 3.86
N THR A 86 -2.92 8.15 4.38
CA THR A 86 -4.13 8.32 5.19
C THR A 86 -3.82 8.35 6.69
N SER A 87 -2.78 7.64 7.12
CA SER A 87 -2.31 7.68 8.50
C SER A 87 -0.79 7.59 8.57
N MET A 88 -0.22 8.31 9.54
CA MET A 88 1.18 8.22 9.91
C MET A 88 1.31 8.53 11.39
N GLN A 89 1.78 7.55 12.17
CA GLN A 89 1.79 7.63 13.63
C GLN A 89 3.05 6.97 14.18
N ARG A 90 3.70 7.61 15.15
CA ARG A 90 4.76 6.95 15.92
C ARG A 90 4.14 5.86 16.78
N GLN A 91 4.76 4.69 16.80
CA GLN A 91 4.40 3.57 17.66
C GLN A 91 5.65 3.01 18.33
N ASP A 92 5.43 2.26 19.40
CA ASP A 92 6.46 1.46 20.06
C ASP A 92 6.16 -0.02 19.79
N ILE A 93 7.15 -0.74 19.29
CA ILE A 93 7.09 -2.20 19.14
C ILE A 93 8.26 -2.78 19.92
N ASN A 94 7.97 -3.42 21.05
CA ASN A 94 8.96 -4.05 21.92
C ASN A 94 10.09 -3.10 22.38
N GLY A 95 9.76 -1.85 22.71
CA GLY A 95 10.72 -0.83 23.12
C GLY A 95 11.47 -0.15 21.97
N VAL A 96 11.12 -0.48 20.73
CA VAL A 96 11.67 0.14 19.52
C VAL A 96 10.66 1.12 18.95
N ALA A 97 11.08 2.38 18.83
CA ALA A 97 10.27 3.41 18.23
C ALA A 97 10.24 3.30 16.69
N VAL A 98 9.05 3.11 16.15
CA VAL A 98 8.79 2.95 14.72
C VAL A 98 7.72 3.95 14.27
N THR A 99 7.58 4.14 12.97
CA THR A 99 6.48 4.90 12.38
C THR A 99 5.55 3.96 11.65
N TYR A 100 4.31 3.83 12.14
CA TYR A 100 3.23 3.19 11.41
C TYR A 100 2.78 4.09 10.25
N PHE A 101 2.44 3.48 9.11
CA PHE A 101 1.82 4.15 7.98
C PHE A 101 0.59 3.40 7.48
N LEU A 102 -0.34 4.15 6.89
CA LEU A 102 -1.43 3.63 6.06
C LEU A 102 -1.51 4.46 4.78
N ILE A 103 -1.36 3.80 3.65
CA ILE A 103 -1.51 4.37 2.31
C ILE A 103 -2.76 3.76 1.70
N THR A 104 -3.71 4.60 1.31
CA THR A 104 -4.90 4.17 0.57
C THR A 104 -4.73 4.54 -0.90
N CYS A 105 -4.98 3.57 -1.77
CA CYS A 105 -5.00 3.73 -3.19
C CYS A 105 -6.38 3.38 -3.74
N SER A 106 -6.92 4.20 -4.64
CA SER A 106 -8.31 4.12 -5.14
C SER A 106 -8.41 4.14 -6.64
#